data_AF-A0AAN9GA33-F1
#
_entry.id   AF-A0AAN9GA33-F1
#
_cell.length_a   1.000
_cell.length_b   1.000
_cell.length_c   1.000
_cell.angle_alpha   90.00
_cell.angle_beta   90.00
_cell.angle_gamma   90.00
#
_symmetry.space_group_name_H-M   'P 1'
#
loop_
_entity.id
_entity.type
_entity.pdbx_description
1 polymer ?
#
loop_
_entity_poly.entity_id
_entity_poly.type
_entity_poly.pdbx_seq_one_letter_code
_entity_poly.pdbx_strand_id
1 'polypeptide(L)'
;MPPLRKLSDLDRGRAIGWLQDGVAARQVAQRLAVAPSVIIRLKQRFHATGRVQERQRSGRPRSRHHTKRGSLHSEAGHATKNGYGKQH
;
A
#
# COMPACT_ATOMS: atom_id res chain seq x y z
N MET A 1 -17.14 11.28 -20.36
CA MET A 1 -16.50 12.08 -19.29
C MET A 1 -15.02 11.71 -19.24
N PRO A 2 -14.08 12.65 -19.43
CA PRO A 2 -12.66 12.34 -19.34
C PRO A 2 -12.27 11.98 -17.89
N PRO A 3 -11.31 11.05 -17.68
CA PRO A 3 -10.89 10.65 -16.35
C PRO A 3 -10.24 11.84 -15.61
N LEU A 4 -10.65 12.06 -14.36
CA LEU A 4 -10.08 13.09 -13.48
C LEU A 4 -8.58 12.84 -13.31
N ARG A 5 -7.76 13.75 -13.84
CA ARG A 5 -6.30 13.71 -13.72
C ARG A 5 -5.96 13.78 -12.23
N LYS A 6 -5.28 12.76 -11.70
CA LYS A 6 -4.82 12.77 -10.31
C LYS A 6 -3.75 13.84 -10.15
N LEU A 7 -3.87 14.66 -9.11
CA LEU A 7 -2.86 15.66 -8.77
C LEU A 7 -1.53 14.96 -8.47
N SER A 8 -0.46 15.37 -9.17
CA SER A 8 0.89 14.82 -8.98
C SER A 8 1.40 15.10 -7.57
N ASP A 9 2.36 14.31 -7.08
CA ASP A 9 2.93 14.54 -5.75
C ASP A 9 3.68 15.88 -5.66
N LEU A 10 4.29 16.33 -6.78
CA LEU A 10 4.91 17.66 -6.89
C LEU A 10 3.87 18.77 -6.75
N ASP A 11 2.74 18.67 -7.46
CA ASP A 11 1.69 19.68 -7.38
C ASP A 11 1.02 19.69 -6.01
N ARG A 12 0.94 18.56 -5.32
CA ARG A 12 0.49 18.49 -3.92
C ARG A 12 1.45 19.23 -2.99
N GLY A 13 2.76 19.02 -3.17
CA GLY A 13 3.78 19.72 -2.39
C GLY A 13 3.69 21.23 -2.56
N ARG A 14 3.60 21.68 -3.82
CA ARG A 14 3.42 23.10 -4.16
C ARG A 14 2.12 23.67 -3.58
N ALA A 15 1.01 22.93 -3.70
CA ALA A 15 -0.26 23.35 -3.13
C ALA A 15 -0.21 23.52 -1.61
N ILE A 16 0.42 22.58 -0.89
CA ILE A 16 0.59 22.69 0.56
C ILE A 16 1.51 23.87 0.93
N GLY A 17 2.62 24.07 0.23
CA GLY A 17 3.50 25.22 0.44
C GLY A 17 2.74 26.54 0.32
N TRP A 18 2.01 26.74 -0.79
CA TRP A 18 1.20 27.96 -0.96
C TRP A 18 0.10 28.11 0.10
N LEU A 19 -0.52 27.02 0.54
CA LEU A 19 -1.52 27.08 1.62
C LEU A 19 -0.88 27.46 2.96
N GLN A 20 0.36 27.05 3.22
CA GLN A 20 1.13 27.45 4.41
C GLN A 20 1.55 28.92 4.35
N ASP A 21 1.88 29.42 3.16
CA ASP A 21 2.18 30.84 2.89
C ASP A 21 0.92 31.74 2.93
N GLY A 22 -0.25 31.17 3.23
CA GLY A 22 -1.51 31.92 3.36
C GLY A 22 -2.28 32.15 2.06
N VAL A 23 -1.84 31.57 0.94
CA VAL A 23 -2.56 31.68 -0.35
C VAL A 23 -3.92 30.99 -0.24
N ALA A 24 -4.97 31.65 -0.71
CA ALA A 24 -6.32 31.11 -0.67
C ALA A 24 -6.46 29.83 -1.51
N ALA A 25 -7.18 28.82 -0.98
CA ALA A 25 -7.37 27.53 -1.67
C ALA A 25 -7.97 27.68 -3.08
N ARG A 26 -8.82 28.69 -3.31
CA ARG A 26 -9.38 29.00 -4.63
C ARG A 26 -8.32 29.45 -5.63
N GLN A 27 -7.36 30.28 -5.20
CA GLN A 27 -6.24 30.73 -6.04
C GLN A 27 -5.29 29.56 -6.35
N VAL A 28 -4.99 28.72 -5.36
CA VAL A 28 -4.20 27.49 -5.57
C VAL A 28 -4.85 26.57 -6.58
N ALA A 29 -6.18 26.38 -6.49
CA ALA A 29 -6.94 25.56 -7.42
C ALA A 29 -6.88 26.08 -8.86
N GLN A 30 -6.99 27.41 -9.05
CA GLN A 30 -6.86 28.06 -10.35
C GLN A 30 -5.46 27.88 -10.94
N ARG A 31 -4.40 28.08 -10.15
CA ARG A 31 -3.00 27.90 -10.58
C ARG A 31 -2.69 26.49 -11.05
N LEU A 32 -3.33 25.49 -10.44
CA LEU A 32 -3.12 24.07 -10.76
C LEU A 32 -4.19 23.51 -11.71
N ALA A 33 -5.11 24.33 -12.20
CA ALA A 33 -6.24 23.92 -13.05
C ALA A 33 -7.04 22.73 -12.48
N VAL A 34 -7.29 22.73 -11.16
CA VAL A 34 -8.06 21.70 -10.48
C VAL A 34 -9.29 22.27 -9.76
N ALA A 35 -10.23 21.40 -9.42
CA ALA A 35 -11.38 21.81 -8.62
C ALA A 35 -10.96 22.23 -7.19
N PRO A 36 -11.57 23.28 -6.61
CA PRO A 36 -11.28 23.71 -5.24
C PRO A 36 -11.46 22.61 -4.19
N SER A 37 -12.40 21.69 -4.42
CA SER A 37 -12.65 20.53 -3.56
C SER A 37 -11.43 19.60 -3.44
N VAL A 38 -10.58 19.52 -4.46
CA VAL A 38 -9.33 18.75 -4.42
C VAL A 38 -8.36 19.38 -3.41
N ILE A 39 -8.22 20.71 -3.45
CA ILE A 39 -7.33 21.46 -2.56
C ILE A 39 -7.82 21.38 -1.11
N ILE A 40 -9.14 21.51 -0.88
CA ILE A 40 -9.72 21.38 0.47
C ILE A 40 -9.45 19.99 1.05
N ARG A 41 -9.70 18.92 0.28
CA ARG A 41 -9.44 17.54 0.72
C ARG A 41 -7.95 17.29 0.97
N LEU A 42 -7.08 17.86 0.14
CA LEU A 42 -5.63 17.78 0.32
C LEU A 42 -5.21 18.45 1.65
N LYS A 43 -5.70 19.68 1.91
CA LYS A 43 -5.45 20.41 3.16
C LYS A 43 -5.92 19.60 4.37
N GLN A 44 -7.16 19.11 4.36
CA GLN A 44 -7.72 18.30 5.45
C GLN A 44 -6.89 17.04 5.70
N ARG A 45 -6.51 16.32 4.64
CA ARG A 45 -5.66 15.12 4.76
C ARG A 45 -4.29 15.47 5.34
N PHE A 46 -3.68 16.57 4.89
CA PHE A 46 -2.39 17.02 5.38
C PHE A 46 -2.45 17.36 6.87
N HIS A 47 -3.48 18.08 7.32
CA HIS A 47 -3.68 18.32 8.75
C HIS A 47 -3.88 17.03 9.56
N ALA A 48 -4.57 16.04 9.01
CA ALA A 48 -4.84 14.78 9.70
C ALA A 48 -3.63 13.84 9.78
N THR A 49 -2.73 13.88 8.79
CA THR A 49 -1.68 12.85 8.62
C THR A 49 -0.25 13.39 8.58
N GLY A 50 -0.07 14.70 8.40
CA GLY A 50 1.22 15.34 8.16
C GLY A 50 1.88 14.96 6.82
N ARG A 51 1.20 14.16 5.97
CA ARG A 51 1.78 13.63 4.73
C ARG A 51 1.14 14.26 3.51
N VAL A 52 1.98 14.67 2.57
CA VAL A 52 1.60 15.25 1.26
C VAL A 52 1.31 14.15 0.22
N GLN A 53 2.06 13.05 0.31
CA GLN A 53 2.04 11.96 -0.65
C GLN A 53 0.74 11.16 -0.61
N GLU A 54 0.39 10.53 -1.74
CA GLU A 54 -0.69 9.55 -1.76
C GLU A 54 -0.39 8.38 -0.80
N ARG A 55 -1.40 7.93 -0.05
CA ARG A 55 -1.25 6.74 0.80
C ARG A 55 -1.09 5.51 -0.08
N GLN A 56 0.00 4.77 0.10
CA GLN A 56 0.12 3.43 -0.45
C GLN A 56 -1.01 2.55 0.08
N ARG A 57 -1.81 2.00 -0.82
CA ARG A 57 -2.87 1.05 -0.48
C ARG A 57 -2.28 -0.35 -0.65
N SER A 58 -2.05 -1.05 0.46
CA SER A 58 -1.91 -2.52 0.41
C SER A 58 -3.24 -3.04 -0.12
N GLY A 59 -3.25 -3.54 -1.36
CA GLY A 59 -4.47 -4.05 -1.98
C GLY A 59 -5.16 -5.11 -1.12
N ARG A 60 -6.41 -5.44 -1.46
CA ARG A 60 -7.13 -6.53 -0.78
C ARG A 60 -6.35 -7.84 -0.97
N PRO A 61 -6.04 -8.60 0.10
CA PRO A 61 -5.37 -9.87 -0.02
C PRO A 61 -6.14 -10.80 -0.98
N ARG A 62 -5.44 -11.38 -1.96
CA ARG A 62 -6.02 -12.44 -2.79
C ARG A 62 -5.89 -13.76 -2.04
N SER A 63 -7.00 -14.47 -1.85
CA SER A 63 -6.95 -15.84 -1.32
C SER A 63 -6.12 -16.71 -2.28
N ARG A 64 -4.91 -17.10 -1.87
CA ARG A 64 -4.15 -18.17 -2.51
C ARG A 64 -4.67 -19.48 -1.94
N HIS A 65 -5.68 -20.08 -2.56
CA HIS A 65 -5.91 -21.51 -2.38
C HIS A 65 -4.74 -22.25 -3.02
N HIS A 66 -3.74 -22.61 -2.21
CA HIS A 66 -2.78 -23.62 -2.62
C HIS A 66 -3.51 -24.96 -2.56
N THR A 67 -3.86 -25.54 -3.69
CA THR A 67 -4.17 -26.97 -3.74
C THR A 67 -2.82 -27.68 -3.82
N LYS A 68 -2.38 -28.29 -2.71
CA LYS A 68 -1.29 -29.29 -2.79
C LYS A 68 -1.78 -30.41 -3.67
N ARG A 69 -1.37 -30.42 -4.94
CA ARG A 69 -1.55 -31.57 -5.82
C ARG A 69 -0.31 -32.45 -5.67
N GLY A 70 -0.48 -33.60 -5.03
CA GLY A 70 0.48 -34.70 -5.02
C GLY A 70 1.55 -34.65 -3.93
N SER A 71 1.31 -35.35 -2.82
CA SER A 71 2.38 -35.87 -1.95
C SER A 71 2.08 -37.34 -1.69
N LEU A 72 2.20 -38.16 -2.74
CA LEU A 72 2.22 -39.62 -2.64
C LEU A 72 3.69 -40.05 -2.45
N HIS A 73 4.20 -40.05 -1.23
CA HIS A 73 5.45 -40.74 -0.89
C HIS A 73 5.36 -41.24 0.57
N SER A 74 4.63 -42.32 0.74
CA SER A 74 4.72 -43.31 1.82
C SER A 74 4.38 -44.62 1.11
N GLU A 75 5.24 -45.61 0.94
CA GLU A 75 5.76 -46.49 1.97
C GLU A 75 6.97 -47.25 1.40
N ALA A 76 8.12 -47.16 2.08
CA ALA A 76 9.20 -48.14 1.93
C ALA A 76 9.70 -48.46 3.34
N GLY A 77 9.12 -49.49 3.94
CA GLY A 77 9.57 -50.04 5.21
C GLY A 77 10.96 -50.62 5.07
N HIS A 78 11.99 -49.86 5.46
CA HIS A 78 13.33 -50.39 5.66
C HIS A 78 13.45 -50.90 7.10
N ALA A 79 13.25 -52.20 7.26
CA ALA A 79 13.67 -52.93 8.44
C ALA A 79 15.20 -52.83 8.58
N THR A 80 15.68 -52.22 9.66
CA THR A 80 17.03 -52.49 10.18
C THR A 80 16.90 -52.89 11.64
N LYS A 81 16.96 -54.22 11.86
CA LYS A 81 17.38 -54.78 13.13
C LYS A 81 18.86 -54.43 13.27
N ASN A 82 19.27 -53.85 14.40
CA ASN A 82 20.49 -54.21 15.11
C ASN A 82 20.57 -53.41 16.41
N GLY A 83 20.22 -54.10 17.49
CA GLY A 83 20.52 -53.67 18.84
C GLY A 83 22.01 -53.82 19.14
N TYR A 84 22.60 -52.77 19.71
CA TYR A 84 23.79 -52.85 20.53
C TYR A 84 23.55 -52.01 21.77
N GLY A 85 22.92 -52.63 22.78
CA GLY A 85 22.86 -52.11 24.15
C GLY A 85 24.13 -52.53 24.89
N LYS A 86 24.99 -51.56 25.16
CA LYS A 86 26.20 -51.66 25.98
C LYS A 86 25.86 -51.12 27.36
N GLN A 87 25.78 -51.94 28.40
CA GLN A 87 25.74 -51.49 29.80
C GLN A 87 26.51 -52.47 30.70
N HIS A 88 27.11 -51.89 31.72
CA HIS A 88 28.14 -52.41 32.63
C HIS A 88 27.60 -53.42 33.65
#